data_AF-A0A417V882-F1
#
_entry.id   AF-A0A417V882-F1
#
_cell.length_a   1.000
_cell.length_b   1.000
_cell.length_c   1.000
_cell.angle_alpha   90.00
_cell.angle_beta   90.00
_cell.angle_gamma   90.00
#
_symmetry.space_group_name_H-M   'P 1'
#
loop_
_entity.id
_entity.type
_entity.pdbx_description
1 polymer ?
#
loop_
_entity_poly.entity_id
_entity_poly.type
_entity_poly.pdbx_seq_one_letter_code
_entity_poly.pdbx_strand_id
1 'polypeptide(L)'
;MNFKDAFELMKKGHKVKLPSWGGYWYWDEEKETIMMQCRPKDTDKGQGDLLDIRETQRVEYTLSNILSNEWIVANPENCPVLGGVATFSFGDAIKYMKRGLRVTRKGWNGKGMYLFKSPKVGCQMYKQYTGKDINDLQEFIVMKAADDTLVPWLASQTDVLAEDWMFVE
;
A
#
# COMPACT_ATOMS: atom_id res chain seq x y z
N MET A 1 -5.02 -6.15 -14.21
CA MET A 1 -5.60 -6.14 -15.57
C MET A 1 -5.39 -4.75 -16.16
N ASN A 2 -5.34 -4.63 -17.49
CA ASN A 2 -5.25 -3.30 -18.12
C ASN A 2 -6.57 -2.54 -17.97
N PHE A 3 -6.55 -1.24 -18.23
CA PHE A 3 -7.73 -0.41 -18.06
C PHE A 3 -8.85 -0.72 -19.05
N LYS A 4 -8.53 -1.19 -20.27
CA LYS A 4 -9.55 -1.60 -21.24
C LYS A 4 -10.42 -2.71 -20.64
N ASP A 5 -9.81 -3.75 -20.08
CA ASP A 5 -10.52 -4.85 -19.45
C ASP A 5 -11.30 -4.37 -18.21
N ALA A 6 -10.69 -3.48 -17.41
CA ALA A 6 -11.35 -2.89 -16.25
C ALA A 6 -12.59 -2.07 -16.65
N PHE A 7 -12.51 -1.30 -17.74
CA PHE A 7 -13.61 -0.49 -18.26
C PHE A 7 -14.77 -1.35 -18.80
N GLU A 8 -14.46 -2.44 -19.49
CA GLU A 8 -15.47 -3.42 -19.91
C GLU A 8 -16.16 -4.10 -18.71
N LEU A 9 -15.43 -4.36 -17.62
CA LEU A 9 -16.04 -4.86 -16.38
C LEU A 9 -16.91 -3.80 -15.69
N MET A 10 -16.48 -2.54 -15.69
CA MET A 10 -17.28 -1.43 -15.15
C MET A 10 -18.63 -1.32 -15.86
N LYS A 11 -18.65 -1.39 -17.19
CA LYS A 11 -19.90 -1.41 -18.00
C LYS A 11 -20.79 -2.63 -17.73
N LYS A 12 -20.24 -3.70 -17.13
CA LYS A 12 -21.00 -4.86 -16.67
C LYS A 12 -21.44 -4.74 -15.21
N GLY A 13 -21.36 -3.54 -14.63
CA GLY A 13 -21.75 -3.25 -13.25
C GLY A 13 -20.71 -3.63 -12.18
N HIS A 14 -19.49 -4.01 -12.56
CA HIS A 14 -18.45 -4.33 -11.58
C HIS A 14 -17.76 -3.06 -11.09
N LYS A 15 -17.34 -3.08 -9.83
CA LYS A 15 -16.45 -2.06 -9.25
C LYS A 15 -15.00 -2.50 -9.47
N VAL A 16 -14.12 -1.58 -9.83
CA VAL A 16 -12.69 -1.88 -10.07
C VAL A 16 -11.79 -0.90 -9.32
N LYS A 17 -10.56 -1.30 -8.99
CA LYS A 17 -9.60 -0.46 -8.28
C LYS A 17 -8.16 -0.83 -8.63
N LEU A 18 -7.22 0.05 -8.31
CA LEU A 18 -5.81 -0.32 -8.19
C LEU A 18 -5.55 -0.95 -6.81
N PRO A 19 -4.60 -1.89 -6.65
CA PRO A 19 -4.44 -2.67 -5.41
C PRO A 19 -4.31 -1.79 -4.15
N SER A 20 -3.48 -0.76 -4.24
CA SER A 20 -3.17 0.15 -3.13
C SER A 20 -4.28 1.17 -2.82
N TRP A 21 -5.29 1.29 -3.69
CA TRP A 21 -6.34 2.29 -3.53
C TRP A 21 -7.35 1.91 -2.48
N GLY A 22 -7.74 2.89 -1.66
CA GLY A 22 -8.80 2.72 -0.68
C GLY A 22 -10.21 2.64 -1.27
N GLY A 23 -10.37 3.21 -2.46
CA GLY A 23 -11.63 3.40 -3.18
C GLY A 23 -11.84 2.43 -4.34
N TYR A 24 -12.84 2.72 -5.17
CA TYR A 24 -13.13 2.00 -6.42
C TYR A 24 -13.74 2.93 -7.47
N TRP A 25 -13.68 2.50 -8.73
CA TRP A 25 -14.30 3.14 -9.89
C TRP A 25 -15.43 2.25 -10.41
N TYR A 26 -16.47 2.87 -10.96
CA TYR A 26 -17.58 2.17 -11.60
C TYR A 26 -18.17 3.01 -12.75
N TRP A 27 -18.87 2.36 -13.67
CA TRP A 27 -19.58 3.04 -14.76
C TRP A 27 -21.00 3.39 -14.30
N ASP A 28 -21.41 4.63 -14.55
CA ASP A 28 -22.76 5.12 -14.30
C ASP A 28 -23.50 5.27 -15.64
N GLU A 29 -24.53 4.45 -15.85
CA GLU A 29 -25.28 4.40 -17.12
C GLU A 29 -26.14 5.65 -17.35
N GLU A 30 -26.64 6.29 -16.28
CA GLU A 30 -27.47 7.48 -16.41
C GLU A 30 -26.64 8.71 -16.81
N LYS A 31 -25.42 8.81 -16.27
CA LYS A 31 -24.50 9.93 -16.52
C LYS A 31 -23.54 9.68 -17.68
N GLU A 32 -23.48 8.45 -18.19
CA GLU A 32 -22.53 7.97 -19.18
C GLU A 32 -21.07 8.33 -18.84
N THR A 33 -20.67 8.07 -17.59
CA THR A 33 -19.36 8.47 -17.06
C THR A 33 -18.80 7.43 -16.09
N ILE A 34 -17.51 7.57 -15.78
CA ILE A 34 -16.87 6.84 -14.68
C ILE A 34 -17.04 7.66 -13.40
N MET A 35 -17.60 7.01 -12.39
CA MET A 35 -17.70 7.53 -11.04
C MET A 35 -16.60 6.90 -10.17
N MET A 36 -15.95 7.72 -9.37
CA MET A 36 -14.85 7.35 -8.49
C MET A 36 -15.29 7.53 -7.04
N GLN A 37 -15.40 6.42 -6.30
CA GLN A 37 -15.55 6.46 -4.85
C GLN A 37 -14.16 6.56 -4.22
N CYS A 38 -13.84 7.71 -3.66
CA CYS A 38 -12.62 7.98 -2.89
C CYS A 38 -12.83 7.63 -1.41
N ARG A 39 -11.73 7.55 -0.64
CA ARG A 39 -11.85 7.58 0.84
C ARG A 39 -12.15 9.02 1.27
N PRO A 40 -12.94 9.25 2.33
CA PRO A 40 -13.24 10.60 2.82
C PRO A 40 -12.00 11.46 3.13
N LYS A 41 -10.88 10.84 3.51
CA LYS A 41 -9.61 11.54 3.80
C LYS A 41 -8.78 11.90 2.57
N ASP A 42 -9.12 11.36 1.40
CA ASP A 42 -8.37 11.58 0.16
C ASP A 42 -9.04 12.62 -0.75
N THR A 43 -10.18 13.19 -0.33
CA THR A 43 -10.97 14.16 -1.11
C THR A 43 -10.30 15.52 -1.15
N ASP A 44 -10.24 16.11 -2.34
CA ASP A 44 -9.77 17.49 -2.50
C ASP A 44 -10.76 18.49 -1.94
N LYS A 45 -10.27 19.68 -1.57
CA LYS A 45 -11.10 20.71 -0.94
C LYS A 45 -12.26 21.10 -1.86
N GLY A 46 -13.48 20.97 -1.36
CA GLY A 46 -14.70 21.29 -2.10
C GLY A 46 -15.26 20.14 -2.94
N GLN A 47 -14.70 18.92 -2.82
CA GLN A 47 -15.24 17.72 -3.44
C GLN A 47 -15.76 16.74 -2.40
N GLY A 48 -16.80 15.98 -2.75
CA GLY A 48 -17.28 14.85 -1.98
C GLY A 48 -16.38 13.63 -2.13
N ASP A 49 -16.71 12.56 -1.41
CA ASP A 49 -16.06 11.25 -1.54
C ASP A 49 -16.52 10.46 -2.76
N LEU A 50 -17.63 10.84 -3.39
CA LEU A 50 -18.04 10.37 -4.71
C LEU A 50 -17.77 11.46 -5.75
N LEU A 51 -16.93 11.15 -6.73
CA LEU A 51 -16.45 12.10 -7.74
C LEU A 51 -16.73 11.59 -9.16
N ASP A 52 -17.29 12.43 -10.02
CA ASP A 52 -17.33 12.16 -11.45
C ASP A 52 -15.91 12.34 -12.04
N ILE A 53 -15.43 11.41 -12.86
CA ILE A 53 -14.08 11.51 -13.44
C ILE A 53 -13.85 12.81 -14.22
N ARG A 54 -14.92 13.40 -14.78
CA ARG A 54 -14.88 14.68 -15.50
C ARG A 54 -14.55 15.87 -14.58
N GLU A 55 -14.80 15.72 -13.28
CA GLU A 55 -14.57 16.72 -12.25
C GLU A 55 -13.22 16.53 -11.53
N THR A 56 -12.38 15.59 -11.98
CA THR A 56 -11.06 15.36 -11.36
C THR A 56 -10.19 16.61 -11.43
N GLN A 57 -9.69 17.05 -10.28
CA GLN A 57 -8.70 18.13 -10.20
C GLN A 57 -7.27 17.58 -10.39
N ARG A 58 -7.09 16.26 -10.38
CA ARG A 58 -5.79 15.58 -10.48
C ARG A 58 -5.68 14.84 -11.81
N VAL A 59 -5.66 15.59 -12.91
CA VAL A 59 -5.70 15.04 -14.28
C VAL A 59 -4.54 14.08 -14.54
N GLU A 60 -3.29 14.51 -14.29
CA GLU A 60 -2.10 13.67 -14.51
C GLU A 60 -2.19 12.36 -13.72
N TYR A 61 -2.50 12.45 -12.44
CA TYR A 61 -2.66 11.27 -11.58
C TYR A 61 -3.75 10.33 -12.11
N THR A 62 -4.91 10.87 -12.50
CA THR A 62 -6.04 10.10 -13.04
C THR A 62 -5.64 9.36 -14.31
N LEU A 63 -4.95 10.04 -15.23
CA LEU A 63 -4.43 9.43 -16.46
C LEU A 63 -3.35 8.37 -16.17
N SER A 64 -2.46 8.63 -15.22
CA SER A 64 -1.45 7.66 -14.78
C SER A 64 -2.09 6.38 -14.23
N ASN A 65 -3.23 6.46 -13.54
CA ASN A 65 -3.98 5.27 -13.12
C ASN A 65 -4.65 4.56 -14.30
N ILE A 66 -5.27 5.31 -15.23
CA ILE A 66 -5.86 4.75 -16.46
C ILE A 66 -4.80 3.99 -17.28
N LEU A 67 -3.55 4.45 -17.28
CA LEU A 67 -2.46 3.77 -17.99
C LEU A 67 -1.89 2.55 -17.24
N SER A 68 -2.36 2.26 -16.03
CA SER A 68 -1.90 1.11 -15.24
C SER A 68 -2.42 -0.22 -15.80
N ASN A 69 -1.61 -1.26 -15.60
CA ASN A 69 -1.96 -2.66 -15.90
C ASN A 69 -2.34 -3.47 -14.64
N GLU A 70 -2.50 -2.79 -13.51
CA GLU A 70 -2.66 -3.42 -12.20
C GLU A 70 -4.11 -3.42 -11.69
N TRP A 71 -5.09 -3.07 -12.52
CA TRP A 71 -6.48 -3.02 -12.11
C TRP A 71 -6.99 -4.38 -11.63
N ILE A 72 -7.81 -4.37 -10.58
CA ILE A 72 -8.47 -5.54 -10.01
C ILE A 72 -9.94 -5.23 -9.74
N VAL A 73 -10.77 -6.27 -9.62
CA VAL A 73 -12.16 -6.10 -9.15
C VAL A 73 -12.14 -5.72 -7.68
N ALA A 74 -12.86 -4.66 -7.32
CA ALA A 74 -13.05 -4.24 -5.95
C ALA A 74 -14.09 -5.13 -5.26
N ASN A 75 -13.78 -5.57 -4.04
CA ASN A 75 -14.68 -6.40 -3.25
C ASN A 75 -14.54 -6.08 -1.75
N PRO A 76 -15.42 -6.63 -0.89
CA PRO A 76 -15.37 -6.40 0.55
C PRO A 76 -14.08 -6.85 1.26
N GLU A 77 -13.22 -7.65 0.62
CA GLU A 77 -11.95 -8.09 1.23
C GLU A 77 -10.78 -7.17 0.89
N ASN A 78 -10.79 -6.56 -0.30
CA ASN A 78 -9.66 -5.81 -0.83
C ASN A 78 -9.87 -4.30 -0.88
N CYS A 79 -11.08 -3.80 -0.63
CA CYS A 79 -11.42 -2.38 -0.80
C CYS A 79 -11.83 -1.74 0.53
N PRO A 80 -11.02 -0.82 1.09
CA PRO A 80 -11.32 -0.15 2.36
C PRO A 80 -12.68 0.53 2.47
N VAL A 81 -13.16 1.21 1.43
CA VAL A 81 -14.52 1.80 1.45
C VAL A 81 -15.64 0.74 1.49
N LEU A 82 -15.32 -0.54 1.24
CA LEU A 82 -16.21 -1.69 1.35
C LEU A 82 -15.92 -2.54 2.61
N GLY A 83 -15.06 -2.07 3.52
CA GLY A 83 -14.67 -2.78 4.75
C GLY A 83 -13.44 -3.69 4.63
N GLY A 84 -12.82 -3.76 3.45
CA GLY A 84 -11.64 -4.57 3.19
C GLY A 84 -10.32 -3.86 3.49
N VAL A 85 -9.22 -4.45 3.05
CA VAL A 85 -7.87 -3.88 3.22
C VAL A 85 -7.20 -3.70 1.86
N ALA A 86 -6.70 -2.49 1.60
CA ALA A 86 -5.86 -2.24 0.42
C ALA A 86 -4.47 -2.82 0.66
N THR A 87 -3.96 -3.55 -0.33
CA THR A 87 -2.60 -4.11 -0.30
C THR A 87 -1.72 -3.47 -1.37
N PHE A 88 -0.42 -3.67 -1.26
CA PHE A 88 0.57 -3.15 -2.19
C PHE A 88 1.76 -4.12 -2.30
N SER A 89 2.62 -3.83 -3.28
CA SER A 89 3.83 -4.62 -3.55
C SER A 89 4.89 -4.43 -2.46
N PHE A 90 5.85 -5.36 -2.39
CA PHE A 90 7.03 -5.18 -1.57
C PHE A 90 7.82 -3.90 -1.91
N GLY A 91 7.89 -3.53 -3.20
CA GLY A 91 8.56 -2.33 -3.65
C GLY A 91 7.97 -1.06 -3.04
N ASP A 92 6.63 -0.99 -2.94
CA ASP A 92 5.94 0.10 -2.26
C ASP A 92 6.11 0.01 -0.73
N ALA A 93 6.10 -1.19 -0.17
CA ALA A 93 6.40 -1.40 1.25
C ALA A 93 7.75 -0.78 1.65
N ILE A 94 8.79 -0.96 0.83
CA ILE A 94 10.10 -0.30 1.03
C ILE A 94 10.00 1.22 0.98
N LYS A 95 9.29 1.79 -0.02
CA LYS A 95 9.11 3.25 -0.14
C LYS A 95 8.44 3.81 1.12
N TYR A 96 7.45 3.12 1.64
CA TYR A 96 6.73 3.52 2.85
C TYR A 96 7.58 3.40 4.12
N MET A 97 8.35 2.31 4.28
CA MET A 97 9.28 2.17 5.40
C MET A 97 10.36 3.25 5.41
N LYS A 98 10.87 3.65 4.24
CA LYS A 98 11.80 4.79 4.12
C LYS A 98 11.20 6.12 4.60
N ARG A 99 9.87 6.25 4.58
CA ARG A 99 9.11 7.40 5.10
C ARG A 99 8.72 7.24 6.58
N GLY A 100 9.19 6.18 7.24
CA GLY A 100 8.90 5.91 8.66
C GLY A 100 7.57 5.19 8.90
N LEU A 101 6.87 4.74 7.85
CA LEU A 101 5.63 3.98 8.01
C LEU A 101 5.93 2.51 8.30
N ARG A 102 5.06 1.88 9.10
CA ARG A 102 5.15 0.46 9.44
C ARG A 102 4.28 -0.34 8.47
N VAL A 103 4.77 -1.50 8.06
CA VAL A 103 4.09 -2.38 7.10
C VAL A 103 4.05 -3.82 7.59
N THR A 104 3.06 -4.58 7.16
CA THR A 104 2.91 -6.00 7.49
C THR A 104 2.31 -6.75 6.31
N ARG A 105 2.41 -8.08 6.30
CA ARG A 105 1.74 -8.92 5.31
C ARG A 105 0.37 -9.36 5.82
N LYS A 106 -0.63 -9.38 4.93
CA LYS A 106 -1.98 -9.87 5.24
C LYS A 106 -1.96 -11.30 5.81
N GLY A 107 -1.08 -12.16 5.30
CA GLY A 107 -0.97 -13.56 5.69
C GLY A 107 -0.02 -13.90 6.85
N TRP A 108 0.55 -12.92 7.55
CA TRP A 108 1.47 -13.23 8.66
C TRP A 108 0.75 -13.82 9.87
N ASN A 109 1.23 -15.00 10.30
CA ASN A 109 0.69 -15.77 11.41
C ASN A 109 1.23 -15.27 12.77
N GLY A 110 0.90 -14.03 13.14
CA GLY A 110 1.25 -13.48 14.44
C GLY A 110 0.55 -12.16 14.72
N LYS A 111 -0.05 -12.02 15.90
CA LYS A 111 -0.71 -10.77 16.29
C LYS A 111 0.32 -9.64 16.37
N GLY A 112 0.15 -8.63 15.52
CA GLY A 112 0.95 -7.42 15.56
C GLY A 112 2.39 -7.59 15.09
N MET A 113 2.70 -8.55 14.22
CA MET A 113 3.99 -8.57 13.52
C MET A 113 4.05 -7.45 12.48
N TYR A 114 5.18 -6.74 12.41
CA TYR A 114 5.38 -5.71 11.38
C TYR A 114 6.85 -5.38 11.13
N LEU A 115 7.09 -4.76 9.98
CA LEU A 115 8.36 -4.22 9.56
C LEU A 115 8.41 -2.71 9.64
N PHE A 116 9.61 -2.20 9.92
CA PHE A 116 9.95 -0.79 9.84
C PHE A 116 11.44 -0.62 9.56
N LYS A 117 11.83 0.56 9.08
CA LYS A 117 13.24 0.91 8.94
C LYS A 117 13.81 1.27 10.31
N SER A 118 14.95 0.70 10.70
CA SER A 118 15.62 1.07 11.95
C SER A 118 15.98 2.56 11.93
N PRO A 119 16.00 3.24 13.09
CA PRO A 119 16.62 4.54 13.18
C PRO A 119 18.14 4.40 12.95
N LYS A 120 18.81 5.52 12.68
CA LYS A 120 20.27 5.57 12.79
C LYS A 120 20.64 5.42 14.27
N VAL A 121 21.41 4.38 14.59
CA VAL A 121 21.82 4.07 15.96
C VAL A 121 23.33 4.16 16.07
N GLY A 122 23.81 5.02 16.99
CA GLY A 122 25.22 5.03 17.37
C GLY A 122 25.55 3.77 18.18
N CYS A 123 26.74 3.17 17.99
CA CYS A 123 27.03 1.87 18.57
C CYS A 123 28.49 1.62 18.97
N GLN A 124 28.87 2.07 20.17
CA GLN A 124 30.22 1.84 20.72
C GLN A 124 30.44 0.44 21.31
N MET A 125 29.38 -0.36 21.48
CA MET A 125 29.44 -1.64 22.20
C MET A 125 30.25 -2.73 21.48
N TYR A 126 30.53 -2.59 20.18
CA TYR A 126 31.20 -3.62 19.39
C TYR A 126 32.73 -3.56 19.42
N LYS A 127 33.34 -2.59 20.11
CA LYS A 127 34.80 -2.54 20.24
C LYS A 127 35.36 -3.78 20.90
N GLN A 128 34.70 -4.30 21.93
CA GLN A 128 35.12 -5.51 22.65
C GLN A 128 35.14 -6.77 21.76
N TYR A 129 34.33 -6.80 20.70
CA TYR A 129 34.22 -7.96 19.79
C TYR A 129 35.06 -7.80 18.53
N THR A 130 35.23 -6.57 18.03
CA THR A 130 35.89 -6.29 16.74
C THR A 130 37.29 -5.69 16.88
N GLY A 131 37.65 -5.23 18.09
CA GLY A 131 38.86 -4.46 18.36
C GLY A 131 38.85 -3.04 17.78
N LYS A 132 37.75 -2.59 17.16
CA LYS A 132 37.64 -1.30 16.46
C LYS A 132 36.53 -0.45 17.05
N ASP A 133 36.73 0.87 17.06
CA ASP A 133 35.67 1.82 17.36
C ASP A 133 34.68 1.85 16.20
N ILE A 134 33.53 1.22 16.42
CA ILE A 134 32.36 1.33 15.54
C ILE A 134 31.50 2.43 16.15
N ASN A 135 31.17 3.45 15.36
CA ASN A 135 30.41 4.59 15.88
C ASN A 135 28.93 4.50 15.53
N ASP A 136 28.58 3.90 14.39
CA ASP A 136 27.22 3.83 13.87
C ASP A 136 26.92 2.43 13.34
N LEU A 137 25.67 1.98 13.50
CA LEU A 137 25.11 0.87 12.75
C LEU A 137 24.46 1.40 11.46
N GLN A 138 24.65 0.66 10.37
CA GLN A 138 23.90 0.89 9.15
C GLN A 138 22.42 0.69 9.44
N GLU A 139 21.56 1.49 8.82
CA GLU A 139 20.11 1.28 8.93
C GLU A 139 19.69 -0.01 8.21
N PHE A 140 18.78 -0.76 8.80
CA PHE A 140 18.26 -2.02 8.25
C PHE A 140 16.76 -2.13 8.47
N ILE A 141 16.13 -3.17 7.91
CA ILE A 141 14.72 -3.46 8.17
C ILE A 141 14.63 -4.24 9.46
N VAL A 142 13.83 -3.75 10.41
CA VAL A 142 13.55 -4.42 11.68
C VAL A 142 12.19 -5.09 11.57
N MET A 143 12.10 -6.34 12.01
CA MET A 143 10.83 -6.97 12.30
C MET A 143 10.56 -6.90 13.80
N LYS A 144 9.38 -6.41 14.17
CA LYS A 144 8.78 -6.71 15.46
C LYS A 144 8.09 -8.06 15.33
N ALA A 145 8.61 -9.07 16.03
CA ALA A 145 8.09 -10.43 16.01
C ALA A 145 6.85 -10.59 16.91
N ALA A 146 6.21 -11.76 16.84
CA ALA A 146 5.00 -12.05 17.60
C ALA A 146 5.22 -12.02 19.13
N ASP A 147 6.46 -12.27 19.58
CA ASP A 147 6.89 -12.26 20.98
C ASP A 147 7.45 -10.90 21.45
N ASP A 148 7.16 -9.84 20.71
CA ASP A 148 7.64 -8.46 20.94
C ASP A 148 9.16 -8.27 20.83
N THR A 149 9.91 -9.27 20.34
CA THR A 149 11.33 -9.09 20.03
C THR A 149 11.53 -8.27 18.76
N LEU A 150 12.65 -7.54 18.72
CA LEU A 150 13.10 -6.83 17.52
C LEU A 150 14.27 -7.59 16.90
N VAL A 151 14.09 -8.00 15.65
CA VAL A 151 15.13 -8.73 14.92
C VAL A 151 15.48 -8.01 13.61
N PRO A 152 16.76 -7.97 13.21
CA PRO A 152 17.11 -7.63 11.84
C PRO A 152 16.38 -8.59 10.89
N TRP A 153 15.62 -8.04 9.97
CA TRP A 153 14.79 -8.82 9.07
C TRP A 153 15.45 -9.00 7.71
N LEU A 154 15.47 -10.24 7.25
CA LEU A 154 15.93 -10.62 5.92
C LEU A 154 14.70 -10.96 5.07
N ALA A 155 14.50 -10.24 3.96
CA ALA A 155 13.44 -10.52 3.03
C ALA A 155 13.71 -11.83 2.29
N SER A 156 12.78 -12.78 2.34
CA SER A 156 12.84 -13.97 1.50
C SER A 156 12.38 -13.66 0.07
N GLN A 157 12.65 -14.55 -0.89
CA GLN A 157 12.15 -14.38 -2.26
C GLN A 157 10.62 -14.32 -2.31
N THR A 158 9.93 -15.07 -1.44
CA THR A 158 8.46 -15.05 -1.37
C THR A 158 7.94 -13.74 -0.78
N ASP A 159 8.71 -13.07 0.09
CA ASP A 159 8.36 -11.75 0.60
C ASP A 159 8.52 -10.66 -0.45
N VAL A 160 9.62 -10.71 -1.21
CA VAL A 160 9.92 -9.74 -2.27
C VAL A 160 8.90 -9.81 -3.40
N LEU A 161 8.39 -11.01 -3.71
CA LEU A 161 7.37 -11.25 -4.74
C LEU A 161 5.93 -11.13 -4.22
N ALA A 162 5.73 -10.79 -2.95
CA ALA A 162 4.40 -10.69 -2.37
C ALA A 162 3.71 -9.34 -2.68
N GLU A 163 2.40 -9.42 -2.90
CA GLU A 163 1.50 -8.28 -3.23
C GLU A 163 0.46 -8.03 -2.13
N ASP A 164 0.62 -8.70 -0.97
CA ASP A 164 -0.29 -8.66 0.17
C ASP A 164 0.22 -7.77 1.31
N TRP A 165 1.15 -6.85 1.02
CA TRP A 165 1.64 -5.89 2.01
C TRP A 165 0.60 -4.83 2.31
N MET A 166 0.49 -4.43 3.55
CA MET A 166 -0.45 -3.42 4.04
C MET A 166 0.20 -2.56 5.12
N PHE A 167 -0.38 -1.41 5.41
CA PHE A 167 0.03 -0.62 6.57
C PHE A 167 -0.38 -1.32 7.87
N VAL A 168 0.41 -1.11 8.92
CA VAL A 168 -0.03 -1.38 10.29
C VAL A 168 -0.93 -0.24 10.74
N GLU A 169 -2.06 -0.56 11.33
CA GLU A 169 -2.96 0.44 11.95
C GLU A 169 -2.31 1.17 13.15
#